data_AF-A0A7S3CPK9-F1
#
_entry.id   AF-A0A7S3CPK9-F1
#
_cell.length_a   1.000
_cell.length_b   1.000
_cell.length_c   1.000
_cell.angle_alpha   90.00
_cell.angle_beta   90.00
_cell.angle_gamma   90.00
#
_symmetry.space_group_name_H-M   'P 1'
#
loop_
_entity.id
_entity.type
_entity.pdbx_description
1 polymer ?
#
loop_
_entity_poly.entity_id
_entity_poly.type
_entity_poly.pdbx_seq_one_letter_code
_entity_poly.pdbx_strand_id
1 'polypeptide(L)'
;MEEKNENDQLDEEEDDDFECDIEKYVPYEDKISFTEKLKISGTDCLTQITKLLLEIQPQAVDDFDNGKAQLKIDLIDKDAFLKCLEILEKFKEVLEQNSNPPILKHNQSSTFNDQ
;
A
#
# COMPACT_ATOMS: atom_id res chain seq x y z
N MET A 1 -53.05 -48.13 8.64
CA MET A 1 -52.22 -47.43 9.63
C MET A 1 -51.65 -46.23 8.90
N GLU A 2 -52.34 -45.10 9.03
CA GLU A 2 -51.81 -43.78 8.69
C GLU A 2 -50.99 -43.31 9.88
N GLU A 3 -49.68 -43.09 9.69
CA GLU A 3 -48.86 -42.39 10.68
C GLU A 3 -47.96 -41.35 10.00
N LYS A 4 -48.41 -40.11 10.15
CA LYS A 4 -47.68 -38.92 10.58
C LYS A 4 -46.44 -38.46 9.80
N ASN A 5 -46.74 -37.44 9.00
CA ASN A 5 -45.99 -36.19 8.80
C ASN A 5 -45.09 -35.78 10.00
N GLU A 6 -43.78 -35.77 9.80
CA GLU A 6 -42.83 -34.96 10.59
C GLU A 6 -42.02 -34.10 9.62
N ASN A 7 -42.37 -32.83 9.67
CA ASN A 7 -41.79 -31.70 8.99
C ASN A 7 -40.61 -31.24 9.85
N ASP A 8 -39.40 -31.68 9.56
CA ASP A 8 -38.18 -31.11 10.15
C ASP A 8 -37.49 -30.26 9.07
N GLN A 9 -37.80 -28.96 9.13
CA GLN A 9 -37.04 -27.90 8.49
C GLN A 9 -35.65 -27.90 9.12
N LEU A 10 -34.66 -28.44 8.42
CA LEU A 10 -33.27 -28.13 8.69
C LEU A 10 -32.91 -26.87 7.89
N ASP A 11 -33.18 -25.75 8.56
CA ASP A 11 -32.37 -24.54 8.66
C ASP A 11 -31.44 -24.23 7.46
N GLU A 12 -31.88 -23.27 6.66
CA GLU A 12 -31.12 -22.51 5.67
C GLU A 12 -30.20 -21.50 6.37
N GLU A 13 -29.02 -21.84 6.87
CA GLU A 13 -27.97 -20.82 7.13
C GLU A 13 -26.57 -21.37 6.82
N GLU A 14 -25.79 -20.53 6.13
CA GLU A 14 -24.42 -20.73 5.62
C GLU A 14 -24.33 -21.36 4.21
N ASP A 15 -24.92 -20.66 3.23
CA ASP A 15 -24.15 -20.28 2.03
C ASP A 15 -22.79 -19.75 2.52
N ASP A 16 -21.82 -20.66 2.63
CA ASP A 16 -20.39 -20.34 2.64
C ASP A 16 -20.11 -19.72 1.28
N ASP A 17 -20.45 -18.44 1.17
CA ASP A 17 -20.13 -17.49 0.13
C ASP A 17 -18.61 -17.22 0.17
N PHE A 18 -17.84 -18.31 0.14
CA PHE A 18 -16.44 -18.35 -0.23
C PHE A 18 -16.35 -18.15 -1.76
N GLU A 19 -17.08 -17.18 -2.30
CA GLU A 19 -16.58 -16.36 -3.41
C GLU A 19 -15.37 -15.58 -2.88
N CYS A 20 -14.31 -16.32 -2.56
CA CYS A 20 -12.98 -15.78 -2.42
C CYS A 20 -12.65 -15.26 -3.81
N ASP A 21 -12.96 -13.99 -4.07
CA ASP A 21 -12.55 -13.25 -5.25
C ASP A 21 -11.01 -13.25 -5.28
N ILE A 22 -10.42 -14.32 -5.81
CA ILE A 22 -8.96 -14.50 -5.94
C ILE A 22 -8.36 -13.30 -6.67
N GLU A 23 -9.14 -12.70 -7.58
CA GLU A 23 -8.75 -11.51 -8.34
C GLU A 23 -8.54 -10.26 -7.48
N LYS A 24 -9.19 -10.16 -6.32
CA LYS A 24 -9.06 -9.05 -5.36
C LYS A 24 -7.94 -9.25 -4.36
N TYR A 25 -7.31 -10.43 -4.32
CA TYR A 25 -6.25 -10.73 -3.37
C TYR A 25 -4.89 -10.21 -3.85
N VAL A 26 -4.11 -9.66 -2.92
CA VAL A 26 -2.71 -9.29 -3.13
C VAL A 26 -1.81 -10.45 -2.68
N PRO A 27 -0.94 -10.99 -3.54
CA PRO A 27 -0.01 -12.05 -3.18
C PRO A 27 0.80 -11.69 -1.92
N TYR A 28 1.07 -12.69 -1.08
CA TYR A 28 1.82 -12.47 0.15
C TYR A 28 3.24 -11.91 -0.11
N GLU A 29 3.88 -12.33 -1.20
CA GLU A 29 5.19 -11.80 -1.62
C GLU A 29 5.13 -10.29 -1.90
N ASP A 30 4.06 -9.82 -2.54
CA ASP A 30 3.86 -8.39 -2.79
C ASP A 30 3.60 -7.63 -1.49
N LYS A 31 2.81 -8.20 -0.57
CA LYS A 31 2.57 -7.61 0.76
C LYS A 31 3.88 -7.43 1.54
N ILE A 32 4.78 -8.42 1.49
CA ILE A 32 6.12 -8.31 2.09
C ILE A 32 6.91 -7.18 1.43
N SER A 33 7.02 -7.19 0.10
CA SER A 33 7.78 -6.18 -0.64
C SER A 33 7.27 -4.77 -0.36
N PHE A 34 5.96 -4.59 -0.29
CA PHE A 34 5.32 -3.32 0.07
C PHE A 34 5.68 -2.88 1.49
N THR A 35 5.65 -3.79 2.45
CA THR A 35 6.00 -3.48 3.85
C THR A 35 7.48 -3.10 3.97
N GLU A 36 8.38 -3.75 3.22
CA GLU A 36 9.79 -3.37 3.16
C GLU A 36 9.99 -1.98 2.54
N LYS A 37 9.30 -1.69 1.43
CA LYS A 37 9.31 -0.37 0.78
C LYS A 37 8.77 0.73 1.70
N LEU A 38 7.70 0.46 2.44
CA LEU A 38 7.15 1.39 3.44
C LEU A 38 8.18 1.72 4.53
N LYS A 39 8.89 0.73 5.06
CA LYS A 39 9.88 0.92 6.13
C LYS A 39 11.05 1.82 5.73
N ILE A 40 11.46 1.76 4.47
CA ILE A 40 12.56 2.60 3.94
C ILE A 40 12.06 3.97 3.43
N SER A 41 10.74 4.15 3.31
CA SER A 41 10.15 5.39 2.79
C SER A 41 10.11 6.50 3.83
N GLY A 42 10.21 7.74 3.36
CA GLY A 42 10.15 8.92 4.23
C GLY A 42 8.76 9.15 4.84
N THR A 43 8.74 9.89 5.95
CA THR A 43 7.50 10.22 6.69
C THR A 43 6.43 10.89 5.83
N ASP A 44 6.82 11.69 4.83
CA ASP A 44 5.87 12.34 3.91
C ASP A 44 5.11 11.32 3.05
N CYS A 45 5.83 10.33 2.51
CA CYS A 45 5.25 9.23 1.75
C CYS A 45 4.30 8.39 2.63
N LEU A 46 4.74 8.03 3.84
CA LEU A 46 3.90 7.32 4.82
C LEU A 46 2.62 8.09 5.15
N THR A 47 2.72 9.40 5.29
CA THR A 47 1.56 10.26 5.58
C THR A 47 0.58 10.28 4.41
N GLN A 48 1.06 10.36 3.17
CA GLN A 48 0.19 10.31 1.99
C GLN A 48 -0.50 8.95 1.84
N ILE A 49 0.23 7.86 2.03
CA ILE A 49 -0.33 6.50 1.99
C ILE A 49 -1.40 6.34 3.08
N THR A 50 -1.12 6.80 4.30
CA THR A 50 -2.07 6.71 5.42
C THR A 50 -3.33 7.52 5.14
N LYS A 51 -3.19 8.75 4.61
CA LYS A 51 -4.35 9.59 4.21
C LYS A 51 -5.19 8.92 3.14
N LEU A 52 -4.55 8.40 2.09
CA LEU A 52 -5.25 7.68 1.02
C LEU A 52 -6.03 6.50 1.59
N LEU A 53 -5.40 5.67 2.43
CA LEU A 53 -6.04 4.52 3.05
C LEU A 53 -7.19 4.93 3.97
N LEU A 54 -7.07 6.02 4.74
CA LEU A 54 -8.18 6.55 5.54
C LEU A 54 -9.39 6.99 4.69
N GLU A 55 -9.16 7.45 3.45
CA GLU A 55 -10.24 7.86 2.54
C GLU A 55 -10.93 6.67 1.86
N ILE A 56 -10.17 5.67 1.43
CA ILE A 56 -10.70 4.56 0.61
C ILE A 56 -11.00 3.29 1.41
N GLN A 57 -10.21 3.02 2.46
CA GLN A 57 -10.29 1.81 3.28
C GLN A 57 -9.87 2.11 4.73
N PRO A 58 -10.66 2.90 5.48
CA PRO A 58 -10.32 3.29 6.85
C PRO A 58 -10.14 2.09 7.78
N GLN A 59 -10.81 0.97 7.51
CA GLN A 59 -10.65 -0.28 8.27
C GLN A 59 -9.23 -0.86 8.21
N ALA A 60 -8.42 -0.48 7.21
CA ALA A 60 -7.04 -0.92 7.08
C ALA A 60 -6.06 -0.06 7.89
N VAL A 61 -6.53 1.02 8.53
CA VAL A 61 -5.71 1.93 9.33
C VAL A 61 -6.23 1.95 10.77
N ASP A 62 -5.38 1.55 11.71
CA ASP A 62 -5.62 1.76 13.14
C ASP A 62 -4.76 2.91 13.64
N ASP A 63 -5.41 3.87 14.30
CA ASP A 63 -4.72 4.88 15.08
C ASP A 63 -4.49 4.31 16.49
N PHE A 64 -3.23 4.06 16.85
CA PHE A 64 -2.91 3.79 18.24
C PHE A 64 -2.79 5.13 18.97
N ASP A 65 -3.38 5.19 20.17
CA ASP A 65 -3.45 6.32 21.13
C ASP A 65 -2.10 7.01 21.45
N ASN A 66 -1.00 6.52 20.87
CA ASN A 66 0.36 7.00 21.04
C ASN A 66 0.92 7.70 19.79
N GLY A 67 0.06 8.19 18.89
CA GLY A 67 0.46 8.88 17.66
C GLY A 67 1.17 7.99 16.64
N LYS A 68 0.89 6.68 16.68
CA LYS A 68 1.43 5.69 15.74
C LYS A 68 0.27 5.10 14.95
N ALA A 69 0.31 5.27 13.62
CA ALA A 69 -0.60 4.56 12.74
C ALA A 69 -0.09 3.13 12.50
N GLN A 70 -0.98 2.14 12.64
CA GLN A 70 -0.74 0.77 12.22
C GLN A 70 -1.53 0.50 10.94
N LEU A 71 -0.82 0.07 9.89
CA LEU A 71 -1.44 -0.36 8.64
C LEU A 71 -1.67 -1.87 8.67
N LYS A 72 -2.93 -2.29 8.51
CA LYS A 72 -3.33 -3.69 8.38
C LYS A 72 -3.32 -4.08 6.91
N ILE A 73 -2.17 -4.51 6.41
CA ILE A 73 -1.95 -4.84 4.99
C ILE A 73 -2.92 -5.92 4.48
N ASP A 74 -3.35 -6.84 5.36
CA ASP A 74 -4.31 -7.90 5.01
C ASP A 74 -5.73 -7.39 4.73
N LEU A 75 -6.07 -6.19 5.19
CA LEU A 75 -7.36 -5.55 4.93
C LEU A 75 -7.31 -4.60 3.73
N ILE A 76 -6.15 -4.46 3.09
CA ILE A 76 -5.99 -3.60 1.93
C ILE A 76 -6.41 -4.38 0.68
N ASP A 77 -7.41 -3.85 -0.03
CA ASP A 77 -7.85 -4.44 -1.30
C ASP A 77 -6.80 -4.18 -2.38
N LYS A 78 -6.76 -5.03 -3.41
CA LYS A 78 -5.80 -4.90 -4.51
C LYS A 78 -5.80 -3.52 -5.18
N ASP A 79 -6.96 -2.89 -5.38
CA ASP A 79 -7.03 -1.54 -5.97
C ASP A 79 -6.37 -0.48 -5.09
N ALA A 80 -6.65 -0.50 -3.79
CA ALA A 80 -6.03 0.37 -2.80
C ALA A 80 -4.52 0.12 -2.71
N PHE A 81 -4.10 -1.15 -2.76
CA PHE A 81 -2.71 -1.56 -2.74
C PHE A 81 -1.92 -1.02 -3.94
N LEU A 82 -2.49 -1.11 -5.15
CA LEU A 82 -1.88 -0.57 -6.37
C LEU A 82 -1.72 0.95 -6.30
N LYS A 83 -2.71 1.67 -5.75
CA LYS A 83 -2.59 3.12 -5.54
C LYS A 83 -1.50 3.48 -4.53
N CYS A 84 -1.36 2.69 -3.46
CA CYS A 84 -0.28 2.89 -2.49
C CYS A 84 1.11 2.64 -3.11
N LEU A 85 1.22 1.64 -3.99
CA LEU A 85 2.45 1.38 -4.74
C LEU A 85 2.81 2.55 -5.68
N GLU A 86 1.82 3.13 -6.37
CA GLU A 86 2.06 4.29 -7.24
C GLU A 86 2.63 5.48 -6.45
N ILE A 87 2.14 5.71 -5.22
CA ILE A 87 2.71 6.73 -4.32
C ILE A 87 4.16 6.40 -3.97
N LEU A 88 4.46 5.15 -3.59
CA LEU A 88 5.83 4.72 -3.28
C LEU A 88 6.79 4.93 -4.45
N GLU A 89 6.37 4.60 -5.67
CA GLU A 89 7.20 4.75 -6.88
C GLU A 89 7.49 6.23 -7.19
N LYS A 90 6.46 7.09 -7.13
CA LYS A 90 6.63 8.54 -7.32
C LYS A 90 7.64 9.13 -6.33
N PHE A 91 7.59 8.72 -5.07
CA PHE A 91 8.51 9.20 -4.04
C PHE A 91 9.94 8.69 -4.25
N LYS A 92 10.10 7.46 -4.74
CA LYS A 92 11.40 6.89 -5.06
C LYS A 92 12.07 7.66 -6.21
N GLU A 93 11.34 7.98 -7.27
CA GLU A 93 11.88 8.77 -8.39
C GLU A 93 12.35 10.16 -7.94
N VAL A 94 11.61 10.82 -7.05
CA VAL A 94 11.98 12.13 -6.51
C VAL A 94 13.30 12.05 -5.70
N LEU A 95 13.54 10.98 -4.96
CA LEU A 95 14.79 10.79 -4.21
C LEU A 95 15.98 10.48 -5.13
N GLU A 96 15.78 9.69 -6.19
CA GLU A 96 16.83 9.37 -7.16
C GLU A 96 17.22 10.60 -8.01
N GLN A 97 16.26 11.45 -8.38
CA GLN A 97 16.53 12.69 -9.11
C GLN A 97 17.25 13.75 -8.25
N ASN A 98 17.01 13.79 -6.93
CA ASN A 98 17.70 14.70 -6.02
C ASN A 98 19.08 14.19 -5.54
N SER A 99 19.40 12.90 -5.74
CA SER A 99 20.69 12.32 -5.35
C SER A 99 21.78 12.46 -6.41
N ASN A 100 21.48 13.08 -7.56
CA ASN A 100 22.47 13.40 -8.57
C ASN A 100 22.87 14.89 -8.43
N PRO A 101 23.97 15.23 -7.73
CA PRO A 101 24.44 16.61 -7.74
C PRO A 101 24.75 16.96 -9.20
N PRO A 102 24.40 18.16 -9.70
CA PRO A 102 24.97 18.63 -10.95
C PRO A 102 26.48 18.65 -10.74
N ILE A 103 27.18 17.68 -11.36
CA ILE A 103 28.63 17.63 -11.42
C ILE A 103 29.05 19.01 -11.91
N LEU A 104 29.69 19.77 -11.02
CA LEU A 104 30.41 20.99 -11.34
C LEU A 104 31.35 20.64 -12.49
N LYS A 105 30.94 20.97 -13.72
CA LYS A 105 31.85 20.98 -14.86
C LYS A 105 32.81 22.14 -14.62
N HIS A 106 33.93 21.77 -14.01
CA HIS A 106 35.16 22.53 -13.94
C HIS A 106 35.57 22.85 -15.37
N ASN A 107 35.10 23.96 -15.92
CA ASN A 107 35.65 24.51 -17.16
C ASN A 107 36.94 25.24 -16.79
N GLN A 108 38.02 24.49 -16.68
CA GLN A 108 39.33 25.05 -17.01
C GLN A 108 39.34 25.32 -18.52
N SER A 109 39.38 26.60 -18.89
CA SER A 109 39.81 27.10 -20.19
C SER A 109 40.29 28.53 -19.93
N SER A 110 41.57 28.68 -19.62
CA SER A 110 42.63 29.07 -20.56
C SER A 110 42.73 30.58 -20.72
N THR A 111 43.86 31.10 -20.21
CA THR A 111 44.77 32.04 -20.86
C THR A 111 44.21 33.29 -21.56
N PHE A 112 44.57 34.47 -21.06
CA PHE A 112 44.89 35.76 -21.73
C PHE A 112 44.84 36.86 -20.64
N ASN A 113 45.63 37.93 -20.54
CA ASN A 113 46.83 38.44 -21.19
C ASN A 113 47.30 39.66 -20.35
N ASP A 114 48.60 39.97 -20.40
CA ASP A 114 49.22 41.31 -20.42
C ASP A 114 48.63 42.46 -19.56
N GLN A 115 49.38 42.88 -18.53
CA GLN A 115 49.85 44.27 -18.36
C GLN A 115 50.91 44.41 -17.26
#